data_AF-A0A6P6NPG5-F1
#
_entry.id   AF-A0A6P6NPG5-F1
#
_cell.length_a   1.000
_cell.length_b   1.000
_cell.length_c   1.000
_cell.angle_alpha   90.00
_cell.angle_beta   90.00
_cell.angle_gamma   90.00
#
_symmetry.space_group_name_H-M   'P 1'
#
loop_
_entity.id
_entity.type
_entity.pdbx_description
1 polymer ?
#
loop_
_entity_poly.entity_id
_entity_poly.type
_entity_poly.pdbx_seq_one_letter_code
_entity_poly.pdbx_strand_id
1 'polypeptide(L)'
;MLRFTDIEASKAPVIYDVKKLTQLGVEPPEIVLFDSHFCLLKGFFLTVSLESILKVAKHASENNKIFCINLSAPFICEFFKEALMKVMPYVDILFGNETEAAVFAQEQGFEVSGWRITP
;
A
#
# COMPACT_ATOMS: atom_id res chain seq x y z
N MET A 1 15.78 -6.63 7.17
CA MET A 1 14.83 -5.93 6.29
C MET A 1 13.60 -5.66 7.15
N LEU A 2 13.32 -4.40 7.48
CA LEU A 2 12.20 -4.03 8.35
C LEU A 2 10.90 -4.35 7.61
N ARG A 3 10.18 -5.37 8.05
CA ARG A 3 8.83 -5.64 7.58
C ARG A 3 7.90 -4.62 8.22
N PHE A 4 6.76 -4.32 7.60
CA PHE A 4 5.75 -3.44 8.21
C PHE A 4 5.25 -3.97 9.55
N THR A 5 5.33 -5.29 9.77
CA THR A 5 5.06 -5.94 11.06
C THR A 5 6.11 -5.66 12.14
N ASP A 6 7.29 -5.19 11.77
CA ASP A 6 8.40 -4.86 12.69
C ASP A 6 8.36 -3.38 13.13
N ILE A 7 7.50 -2.57 12.50
CA ILE A 7 7.17 -1.22 12.97
C ILE A 7 5.93 -1.41 13.86
N GLU A 8 6.10 -1.19 15.16
CA GLU A 8 5.06 -1.33 16.19
C GLU A 8 3.66 -0.97 15.66
N ALA A 9 2.68 -1.80 16.01
CA ALA A 9 1.24 -1.64 15.73
C ALA A 9 0.60 -0.33 16.26
N SER A 10 1.43 0.64 16.67
CA SER A 10 1.07 1.94 17.24
C SER A 10 1.24 3.11 16.27
N LYS A 11 1.77 2.92 15.05
CA LYS A 11 2.01 4.02 14.10
C LYS A 11 1.38 3.74 12.73
N ALA A 12 0.61 4.71 12.23
CA ALA A 12 -0.01 4.68 10.91
C ALA A 12 1.02 4.35 9.80
N PRO A 13 0.60 3.66 8.72
CA PRO A 13 1.50 3.32 7.63
C PRO A 13 2.06 4.59 6.96
N VAL A 14 3.35 4.55 6.60
CA VAL A 14 3.97 5.58 5.77
C VAL A 14 3.48 5.38 4.34
N ILE A 15 2.78 6.40 3.81
CA ILE A 15 2.29 6.42 2.42
C ILE A 15 3.27 7.23 1.58
N TYR A 16 3.79 6.61 0.51
CA TYR A 16 4.71 7.28 -0.41
C TYR A 16 3.93 8.03 -1.50
N ASP A 17 4.22 9.34 -1.63
CA ASP A 17 3.62 10.21 -2.63
C ASP A 17 4.08 9.83 -4.05
N VAL A 18 3.11 9.43 -4.87
CA VAL A 18 3.35 9.00 -6.25
C VAL A 18 3.92 10.12 -7.13
N LYS A 19 3.45 11.37 -6.98
CA LYS A 19 3.94 12.51 -7.76
C LYS A 19 5.40 12.82 -7.42
N LYS A 20 5.74 12.75 -6.13
CA LYS A 20 7.12 12.96 -5.68
C LYS A 20 8.06 11.89 -6.23
N LEU A 21 7.63 10.63 -6.24
CA LEU A 21 8.40 9.53 -6.84
C LEU A 21 8.61 9.72 -8.35
N THR A 22 7.57 10.15 -9.07
CA THR A 22 7.70 10.43 -10.52
C THR A 22 8.69 11.56 -10.79
N GLN A 23 8.73 12.60 -9.95
CA GLN A 23 9.71 13.68 -10.07
C GLN A 23 11.16 13.20 -9.83
N LEU A 24 11.34 12.12 -9.07
CA LEU A 24 12.64 11.46 -8.84
C LEU A 24 13.01 10.46 -9.94
N GLY A 25 12.22 10.37 -11.02
CA GLY A 25 12.42 9.39 -12.10
C GLY A 25 11.99 7.98 -11.75
N VAL A 26 11.27 7.79 -10.63
CA VAL A 26 10.67 6.51 -10.24
C VAL A 26 9.25 6.49 -10.81
N GLU A 27 9.04 5.79 -11.92
CA GLU A 27 7.70 5.60 -12.44
C GLU A 27 6.90 4.68 -11.52
N PRO A 28 5.66 5.05 -11.13
CA PRO A 28 4.77 4.13 -10.44
C PRO A 28 4.56 2.91 -11.34
N PRO A 29 4.78 1.67 -10.87
CA PRO A 29 4.72 0.54 -11.77
C PRO A 29 3.31 0.41 -12.33
N GLU A 30 3.17 0.52 -13.66
CA GLU A 30 1.92 0.22 -14.34
C GLU A 30 1.61 -1.28 -14.37
N ILE A 31 2.61 -2.09 -14.04
CA ILE A 31 2.69 -3.51 -14.30
C ILE A 31 2.69 -4.28 -12.98
N VAL A 32 1.91 -5.38 -12.95
CA VAL A 32 2.09 -6.48 -12.00
C VAL A 32 3.44 -7.12 -12.31
N LEU A 33 4.52 -6.48 -11.84
CA LEU A 33 5.86 -7.02 -11.97
C LEU A 33 5.98 -8.15 -10.98
N PHE A 34 6.07 -9.38 -11.48
CA PHE A 34 6.70 -10.48 -10.77
C PHE A 34 8.20 -10.43 -11.09
N ASP A 35 8.89 -9.42 -10.59
CA ASP A 35 10.34 -9.52 -10.53
C ASP A 35 10.72 -10.47 -9.37
N SER A 36 11.94 -10.98 -9.32
CA SER A 36 12.37 -11.90 -8.27
C SER A 36 12.27 -11.31 -6.86
N HIS A 37 12.18 -9.98 -6.74
CA HIS A 37 12.25 -9.26 -5.47
C HIS A 37 11.05 -8.35 -5.13
N PHE A 38 10.23 -7.94 -6.10
CA PHE A 38 9.14 -6.98 -5.87
C PHE A 38 7.83 -7.46 -6.50
N CYS A 39 6.71 -7.18 -5.83
CA CYS A 39 5.36 -7.36 -6.33
C CYS A 39 4.53 -6.11 -6.02
N LEU A 40 4.05 -5.41 -7.04
CA LEU A 40 3.19 -4.23 -6.87
C LEU A 40 1.80 -4.48 -7.44
N LEU A 41 0.76 -4.17 -6.65
CA LEU A 41 -0.63 -4.24 -7.06
C LEU A 41 -1.33 -2.89 -6.95
N LYS A 42 -2.20 -2.58 -7.92
CA LYS A 42 -3.11 -1.43 -7.86
C LYS A 42 -4.29 -1.78 -6.94
N GLY A 43 -4.68 -0.84 -6.08
CA GLY A 43 -5.84 -0.94 -5.19
C GLY A 43 -7.14 -1.20 -5.92
N PHE A 44 -7.26 -0.78 -7.19
CA PHE A 44 -8.38 -1.17 -8.06
C PHE A 44 -8.60 -2.69 -8.15
N PHE A 45 -7.55 -3.51 -8.02
CA PHE A 45 -7.70 -4.96 -8.09
C PHE A 45 -8.46 -5.54 -6.88
N LEU A 46 -8.61 -4.78 -5.79
CA LEU A 46 -9.46 -5.12 -4.65
C LEU A 46 -10.95 -5.22 -5.06
N THR A 47 -11.36 -4.53 -6.13
CA THR A 47 -12.73 -4.60 -6.64
C THR A 47 -12.98 -5.85 -7.49
N VAL A 48 -11.90 -6.50 -7.96
CA VAL A 48 -11.97 -7.65 -8.87
C VAL A 48 -11.81 -8.96 -8.10
N SER A 49 -10.74 -9.10 -7.31
CA SER A 49 -10.47 -10.36 -6.60
C SER A 49 -9.54 -10.18 -5.41
N LEU A 50 -10.12 -10.06 -4.21
CA LEU A 50 -9.38 -10.08 -2.95
C LEU A 50 -8.59 -11.39 -2.76
N GLU A 51 -9.16 -12.52 -3.15
CA GLU A 51 -8.52 -13.84 -3.03
C GLU A 51 -7.20 -13.89 -3.81
N SER A 52 -7.19 -13.37 -5.04
CA SER A 52 -6.00 -13.33 -5.88
C SER A 52 -4.91 -12.46 -5.25
N ILE A 53 -5.28 -11.30 -4.70
CA ILE A 53 -4.35 -10.41 -3.99
C ILE A 53 -3.73 -11.13 -2.79
N LEU A 54 -4.57 -11.77 -1.96
CA LEU A 54 -4.10 -12.48 -0.77
C LEU A 54 -3.18 -13.65 -1.14
N LYS A 55 -3.45 -14.36 -2.24
CA LYS A 55 -2.59 -15.44 -2.72
C LYS A 55 -1.20 -14.92 -3.10
N VAL A 56 -1.15 -13.80 -3.83
CA VAL A 56 0.11 -13.17 -4.23
C VAL A 56 0.84 -12.57 -3.02
N ALA A 57 0.13 -11.89 -2.13
CA ALA A 57 0.68 -11.27 -0.93
C ALA A 57 1.28 -12.31 0.04
N LYS A 58 0.58 -13.44 0.24
CA LYS A 58 1.10 -14.58 1.01
C LYS A 58 2.35 -15.17 0.36
N HIS A 59 2.32 -15.42 -0.95
CA HIS A 59 3.47 -15.93 -1.68
C HIS A 59 4.69 -14.99 -1.56
N ALA A 60 4.48 -13.67 -1.66
CA ALA A 60 5.54 -12.70 -1.49
C ALA A 60 6.14 -12.74 -0.08
N SER A 61 5.29 -12.75 0.95
CA SER A 61 5.68 -12.85 2.36
C SER A 61 6.46 -14.13 2.68
N GLU A 62 6.02 -15.28 2.16
CA GLU A 62 6.68 -16.58 2.31
C GLU A 62 8.05 -16.66 1.63
N ASN A 63 8.25 -15.87 0.56
CA ASN A 63 9.46 -15.90 -0.27
C ASN A 63 10.37 -14.68 -0.03
N ASN A 64 10.15 -13.91 1.05
CA ASN A 64 10.90 -12.70 1.36
C ASN A 64 10.94 -11.68 0.20
N LYS A 65 9.86 -11.60 -0.57
CA LYS A 65 9.69 -10.59 -1.61
C LYS A 65 8.97 -9.38 -1.04
N ILE A 66 9.33 -8.19 -1.53
CA ILE A 66 8.70 -6.93 -1.18
C ILE A 66 7.34 -6.88 -1.85
N PHE A 67 6.27 -6.76 -1.06
CA PHE A 67 4.91 -6.61 -1.56
C PHE A 67 4.41 -5.19 -1.35
N CYS A 68 3.95 -4.58 -2.43
CA CYS A 68 3.53 -3.20 -2.47
C CYS A 68 2.08 -3.09 -2.95
N ILE A 69 1.34 -2.11 -2.42
CA ILE A 69 0.01 -1.76 -2.93
C ILE A 69 -0.11 -0.24 -3.09
N ASN A 70 -0.83 0.20 -4.13
CA ASN A 70 -1.20 1.61 -4.32
C ASN A 70 -2.69 1.80 -3.98
N LEU A 71 -3.03 2.76 -3.12
CA LEU A 71 -4.42 3.09 -2.77
C LEU A 71 -5.29 3.38 -3.99
N SER A 72 -4.69 3.94 -5.05
CA SER A 72 -5.24 4.17 -6.39
C SER A 72 -6.40 5.15 -6.51
N ALA A 73 -7.29 5.22 -5.52
CA ALA A 73 -8.38 6.20 -5.47
C ALA A 73 -9.03 6.27 -4.07
N PRO A 74 -9.62 7.41 -3.68
CA PRO A 74 -10.34 7.57 -2.41
C PRO A 74 -11.42 6.51 -2.16
N PHE A 75 -12.21 6.16 -3.18
CA PHE A 75 -13.32 5.21 -3.04
C PHE A 75 -12.85 3.80 -2.60
N ILE A 76 -11.59 3.43 -2.87
CA ILE A 76 -11.01 2.17 -2.38
C ILE A 76 -10.90 2.20 -0.85
N CYS A 77 -10.51 3.35 -0.30
CA CYS A 77 -10.40 3.55 1.13
C CYS A 77 -11.79 3.61 1.80
N GLU A 78 -12.80 4.18 1.14
CA GLU A 78 -14.16 4.31 1.68
C GLU A 78 -14.93 2.99 1.63
N PHE A 79 -15.00 2.36 0.45
CA PHE A 79 -15.90 1.23 0.20
C PHE A 79 -15.21 -0.13 0.29
N PHE A 80 -13.88 -0.19 0.19
CA PHE A 80 -13.11 -1.42 0.19
C PHE A 80 -12.14 -1.53 1.39
N LYS A 81 -12.33 -0.73 2.44
CA LYS A 81 -11.46 -0.74 3.64
C LYS A 81 -11.28 -2.12 4.25
N GLU A 82 -12.33 -2.92 4.38
CA GLU A 82 -12.22 -4.27 4.96
C GLU A 82 -11.33 -5.18 4.12
N ALA A 83 -11.45 -5.09 2.78
CA ALA A 83 -10.62 -5.85 1.87
C ALA A 83 -9.17 -5.36 1.90
N LEU A 84 -8.97 -4.04 1.89
CA LEU A 84 -7.64 -3.40 2.00
C LEU A 84 -6.93 -3.80 3.30
N MET A 85 -7.64 -3.79 4.43
CA MET A 85 -7.07 -4.13 5.74
C MET A 85 -6.77 -5.62 5.90
N LYS A 86 -7.42 -6.52 5.15
CA LYS A 86 -7.03 -7.94 5.08
C LYS A 86 -5.69 -8.14 4.36
N VAL A 87 -5.34 -7.25 3.44
CA VAL A 87 -4.09 -7.29 2.66
C VAL A 87 -2.96 -6.56 3.40
N MET A 88 -3.28 -5.52 4.17
CA MET A 88 -2.32 -4.66 4.86
C MET A 88 -1.22 -5.39 5.67
N PRO A 89 -1.47 -6.52 6.36
CA PRO A 89 -0.41 -7.25 7.07
C PRO A 89 0.73 -7.78 6.19
N TYR A 90 0.51 -7.86 4.87
CA TYR A 90 1.49 -8.31 3.90
C TYR A 90 2.18 -7.15 3.16
N VAL A 91 1.72 -5.91 3.34
CA VAL A 91 2.19 -4.74 2.58
C VAL A 91 3.45 -4.19 3.22
N ASP A 92 4.55 -4.21 2.48
CA ASP A 92 5.81 -3.57 2.85
C ASP A 92 5.87 -2.10 2.44
N ILE A 93 5.21 -1.73 1.33
CA ILE A 93 5.18 -0.35 0.82
C ILE A 93 3.76 0.00 0.37
N LEU A 94 3.21 1.07 0.96
CA LEU A 94 1.92 1.63 0.60
C LEU A 94 2.14 2.93 -0.21
N PHE A 95 1.58 2.98 -1.41
CA PHE A 95 1.61 4.17 -2.26
C PHE A 95 0.25 4.86 -2.28
N GLY A 96 0.25 6.17 -2.44
CA GLY A 96 -0.97 6.95 -2.64
C GLY A 96 -0.65 8.43 -2.80
N ASN A 97 -1.64 9.22 -3.21
CA ASN A 97 -1.54 10.69 -3.18
C ASN A 97 -2.13 11.27 -1.88
N GLU A 98 -2.00 12.58 -1.72
CA GLU A 98 -2.50 13.33 -0.55
C GLU A 98 -4.00 13.10 -0.29
N THR A 99 -4.82 13.04 -1.34
CA THR A 99 -6.26 12.83 -1.22
C THR A 99 -6.58 11.42 -0.75
N GLU A 100 -5.95 10.41 -1.33
CA GLU A 100 -6.11 9.00 -0.93
C GLU A 100 -5.64 8.76 0.50
N ALA A 101 -4.49 9.34 0.86
CA ALA A 101 -3.94 9.25 2.21
C ALA A 101 -4.85 9.89 3.27
N ALA A 102 -5.44 11.05 2.97
CA ALA A 102 -6.37 11.73 3.86
C ALA A 102 -7.63 10.88 4.12
N VAL A 103 -8.22 10.32 3.06
CA VAL A 103 -9.41 9.47 3.16
C VAL A 103 -9.08 8.15 3.86
N PHE A 104 -7.92 7.54 3.58
CA PHE A 104 -7.45 6.37 4.30
C PHE A 104 -7.31 6.64 5.80
N ALA A 105 -6.65 7.74 6.19
CA ALA A 105 -6.49 8.11 7.60
C ALA A 105 -7.85 8.32 8.30
N GLN A 106 -8.78 9.01 7.62
CA GLN A 106 -10.14 9.21 8.12
C GLN A 106 -10.86 7.88 8.36
N GLU A 107 -10.84 6.96 7.39
CA GLU A 107 -11.55 5.68 7.47
C GLU A 107 -10.93 4.71 8.49
N GLN A 108 -9.65 4.87 8.81
CA GLN A 108 -8.96 4.11 9.86
C GLN A 108 -8.99 4.79 11.24
N GLY A 109 -9.54 6.00 11.35
CA GLY A 109 -9.55 6.76 12.60
C GLY A 109 -8.15 7.19 13.06
N PHE A 110 -7.21 7.38 12.13
CA PHE A 110 -5.88 7.87 12.44
C PHE A 110 -5.89 9.39 12.64
N GLU A 111 -5.20 9.86 13.67
CA GLU A 111 -4.95 11.29 13.83
C GLU A 111 -4.05 11.78 12.70
N VAL A 112 -4.55 12.70 11.87
CA VAL A 112 -3.77 13.43 10.87
C VAL A 112 -2.92 14.52 11.56
N SER A 113 -2.01 14.10 12.43
CA SER A 113 -1.07 14.98 13.15
C SER A 113 0.37 14.68 12.73
N GLY A 114 0.68 14.96 11.47
CA GLY A 114 2.06 14.99 10.96
C GLY A 114 2.30 14.00 9.82
N TRP A 115 2.21 14.51 8.60
CA TRP A 115 2.71 13.84 7.41
C TRP A 115 4.20 13.57 7.57
N ARG A 116 4.61 12.29 7.62
CA ARG A 116 6.01 11.94 7.35
C ARG A 116 6.21 11.90 5.83
N ILE A 117 6.28 13.08 5.24
CA ILE A 117 6.91 13.24 3.92
C ILE A 117 8.42 13.20 4.19
N THR A 118 9.04 12.03 4.06
CA THR A 118 10.51 11.98 4.05
C THR A 118 11.03 12.67 2.78
N PRO A 119 12.20 13.34 2.86
CA PRO A 119 12.80 14.13 1.77
C PRO A 119 12.90 13.39 0.44
#